data_AF-A0A1X7UQX8-F1
#
_entry.id   AF-A0A1X7UQX8-F1
#
_cell.length_a   1.000
_cell.length_b   1.000
_cell.length_c   1.000
_cell.angle_alpha   90.00
_cell.angle_beta   90.00
_cell.angle_gamma   90.00
#
_symmetry.space_group_name_H-M   'P 1'
#
loop_
_entity.id
_entity.type
_entity.pdbx_description
1 polymer ?
#
loop_
_entity_poly.entity_id
_entity_poly.type
_entity_poly.pdbx_seq_one_letter_code
_entity_poly.pdbx_strand_id
1 'polypeptide(L)'
;MSLRKLIKDTQKKTNSSYFLIYFKQDNTYSIVKANCVEAEQLETGTSCRVRDGKDFHDGTIVTFGDMKDVSNAAGDIIEKIESQRRIWRKSQPRIRRKSQPRV
;
A
#
# COMPACT_ATOMS: atom_id res chain seq x y z
N MET A 1 -15.95 -19.22 -22.03
CA MET A 1 -15.59 -19.07 -20.59
C MET A 1 -15.41 -17.59 -20.28
N SER A 2 -16.03 -17.05 -19.22
CA SER A 2 -15.86 -15.62 -18.88
C SER A 2 -14.59 -15.40 -18.04
N LEU A 3 -13.81 -14.35 -18.35
CA LEU A 3 -12.65 -13.90 -17.56
C LEU A 3 -12.99 -13.76 -16.07
N ARG A 4 -14.20 -13.28 -15.74
CA ARG A 4 -14.72 -13.19 -14.37
C ARG A 4 -14.77 -14.53 -13.64
N LYS A 5 -15.02 -15.63 -14.36
CA LYS A 5 -15.06 -16.99 -13.80
C LYS A 5 -13.64 -17.49 -13.53
N LEU A 6 -12.71 -17.23 -14.46
CA LEU A 6 -11.30 -17.56 -14.31
C LEU A 6 -10.68 -16.85 -13.10
N ILE A 7 -10.94 -15.56 -12.91
CA ILE A 7 -10.43 -14.80 -11.76
C ILE A 7 -11.01 -15.34 -10.43
N LYS A 8 -12.31 -15.66 -10.39
CA LYS A 8 -12.95 -16.27 -9.20
C LYS A 8 -12.37 -17.65 -8.88
N ASP A 9 -12.15 -18.48 -9.89
CA ASP A 9 -11.63 -19.84 -9.71
C ASP A 9 -10.13 -19.80 -9.35
N THR A 10 -9.40 -18.80 -9.82
CA THR A 10 -7.98 -18.58 -9.46
C THR A 10 -7.86 -18.02 -8.03
N GLN A 11 -8.71 -17.06 -7.63
CA GLN A 11 -8.82 -16.60 -6.23
C GLN A 11 -9.29 -17.72 -5.28
N LYS A 12 -10.05 -18.71 -5.77
CA LYS A 12 -10.41 -19.90 -4.98
C LYS A 12 -9.23 -20.84 -4.75
N LYS A 13 -8.20 -20.76 -5.59
CA LYS A 13 -7.05 -21.67 -5.59
C LYS A 13 -5.86 -21.09 -4.82
N THR A 14 -5.73 -19.78 -4.78
CA THR A 14 -4.84 -19.05 -3.86
C THR A 14 -5.67 -18.52 -2.70
N ASN A 15 -5.54 -19.12 -1.51
CA ASN A 15 -6.27 -18.80 -0.27
C ASN A 15 -6.02 -17.37 0.29
N SER A 16 -5.72 -16.39 -0.55
CA SER A 16 -5.41 -15.02 -0.16
C SER A 16 -6.70 -14.32 0.23
N SER A 17 -6.94 -14.18 1.54
CA SER A 17 -8.14 -13.52 2.07
C SER A 17 -8.04 -12.00 2.02
N TYR A 18 -6.83 -11.45 2.04
CA TYR A 18 -6.54 -10.02 2.11
C TYR A 18 -5.40 -9.60 1.18
N PHE A 19 -5.44 -8.33 0.76
CA PHE A 19 -4.47 -7.66 -0.08
C PHE A 19 -4.02 -6.37 0.59
N LEU A 20 -2.72 -6.07 0.55
CA LEU A 20 -2.21 -4.73 0.85
C LEU A 20 -2.13 -3.95 -0.46
N ILE A 21 -2.92 -2.88 -0.55
CA ILE A 21 -2.98 -2.03 -1.73
C ILE A 21 -2.33 -0.69 -1.44
N TYR A 22 -1.50 -0.21 -2.35
CA TYR A 22 -0.96 1.13 -2.36
C TYR A 22 -1.79 2.02 -3.30
N PHE A 23 -2.38 3.08 -2.74
CA PHE A 23 -3.13 4.08 -3.50
C PHE A 23 -2.20 5.25 -3.83
N LYS A 24 -1.87 5.39 -5.11
CA LYS A 24 -1.00 6.46 -5.61
C LYS A 24 -1.60 7.86 -5.39
N GLN A 25 -2.93 7.96 -5.41
CA GLN A 25 -3.64 9.23 -5.31
C GLN A 25 -3.38 9.93 -3.97
N ASP A 26 -3.44 9.18 -2.88
CA ASP A 26 -3.26 9.72 -1.52
C ASP A 26 -1.91 9.33 -0.90
N ASN A 27 -1.08 8.57 -1.63
CA ASN A 27 0.17 7.99 -1.14
C ASN A 27 -0.04 7.19 0.16
N THR A 28 -1.08 6.37 0.18
CA THR A 28 -1.53 5.59 1.33
C THR A 28 -1.52 4.09 1.05
N TYR A 29 -1.45 3.30 2.11
CA TYR A 29 -1.57 1.84 2.07
C TYR A 29 -2.83 1.42 2.82
N SER A 30 -3.61 0.50 2.25
CA SER A 30 -4.78 -0.06 2.92
C SER A 30 -4.86 -1.57 2.74
N ILE A 31 -5.35 -2.23 3.78
CA ILE A 31 -5.64 -3.67 3.75
C ILE A 31 -7.06 -3.87 3.28
N VAL A 32 -7.24 -4.64 2.22
CA VAL A 32 -8.54 -4.84 1.56
C VAL A 32 -8.82 -6.32 1.39
N LYS A 33 -10.08 -6.73 1.51
CA LYS A 33 -10.50 -8.12 1.28
C LYS A 33 -10.45 -8.48 -0.20
N ALA A 34 -10.13 -9.73 -0.51
CA ALA A 34 -10.02 -10.24 -1.88
C ALA A 34 -11.24 -9.99 -2.77
N ASN A 35 -12.45 -10.03 -2.19
CA ASN A 35 -13.71 -9.81 -2.90
C ASN A 35 -13.93 -8.36 -3.34
N CYS A 36 -13.19 -7.41 -2.77
CA CYS A 36 -13.26 -6.00 -3.10
C CYS A 36 -12.19 -5.58 -4.11
N VAL A 37 -11.30 -6.48 -4.52
CA VAL A 37 -10.18 -6.19 -5.43
C VAL A 37 -10.44 -6.81 -6.80
N GLU A 38 -10.44 -5.98 -7.83
CA GLU A 38 -10.47 -6.38 -9.23
C GLU A 38 -9.09 -6.13 -9.85
N ALA A 39 -8.40 -7.21 -10.24
CA ALA A 39 -7.12 -7.15 -10.92
C ALA A 39 -7.10 -8.16 -12.06
N GLU A 40 -6.38 -7.81 -13.14
CA GLU A 40 -6.17 -8.72 -14.27
C GLU A 40 -5.24 -9.88 -13.90
N GLN A 41 -4.24 -9.59 -13.06
CA GLN A 41 -3.31 -10.57 -12.48
C GLN A 41 -3.16 -10.30 -10.98
N LEU A 42 -3.13 -11.37 -10.18
CA LEU A 42 -2.94 -11.31 -8.73
C LEU A 42 -1.46 -11.46 -8.38
N GLU A 43 -0.65 -10.52 -8.88
CA GLU A 43 0.79 -10.48 -8.64
C GLU A 43 1.16 -9.17 -7.93
N THR A 44 2.31 -9.19 -7.25
CA THR A 44 2.82 -7.99 -6.59
C THR A 44 3.34 -7.01 -7.63
N GLY A 45 3.04 -5.73 -7.46
CA GLY A 45 3.32 -4.67 -8.43
C GLY A 45 2.24 -4.50 -9.51
N THR A 46 1.24 -5.37 -9.58
CA THR A 46 0.16 -5.24 -10.56
C THR A 46 -0.82 -4.12 -10.16
N SER A 47 -1.26 -3.35 -11.16
CA SER A 47 -2.34 -2.39 -10.99
C SER A 47 -3.67 -3.10 -10.72
N CYS A 48 -4.44 -2.61 -9.76
CA CYS A 48 -5.74 -3.16 -9.39
C CYS A 48 -6.75 -2.04 -9.16
N ARG A 49 -8.03 -2.37 -9.21
CA ARG A 49 -9.12 -1.49 -8.78
C ARG A 49 -9.72 -2.04 -7.51
N VAL A 50 -9.90 -1.17 -6.54
CA VAL A 50 -10.55 -1.49 -5.26
C VAL A 50 -11.93 -0.90 -5.27
N ARG A 51 -12.93 -1.73 -4.99
CA ARG A 51 -14.33 -1.29 -4.88
C ARG A 51 -14.61 -0.80 -3.46
N ASP A 52 -15.06 0.44 -3.36
CA ASP A 52 -15.57 1.04 -2.13
C ASP A 52 -17.02 1.47 -2.31
N GLY A 53 -17.96 0.62 -1.89
CA GLY A 53 -19.39 0.82 -2.13
C GLY A 53 -19.76 0.87 -3.62
N LYS A 54 -20.05 2.08 -4.11
CA LYS A 54 -20.34 2.37 -5.53
C LYS A 54 -19.13 2.90 -6.30
N ASP A 55 -18.09 3.34 -5.59
CA ASP A 55 -16.92 3.95 -6.16
C ASP A 55 -15.79 2.93 -6.34
N PHE A 56 -14.84 3.28 -7.19
CA PHE A 56 -13.66 2.47 -7.49
C PHE A 56 -12.40 3.32 -7.38
N HIS A 57 -11.41 2.78 -6.67
CA HIS A 57 -10.13 3.42 -6.45
C HIS A 57 -9.03 2.62 -7.13
N ASP A 58 -8.23 3.29 -7.94
CA ASP A 58 -7.09 2.65 -8.60
C ASP A 58 -5.92 2.56 -7.63
N GLY A 59 -5.36 1.36 -7.52
CA GLY A 59 -4.26 1.05 -6.62
C GLY A 59 -3.26 0.08 -7.24
N THR A 60 -2.24 -0.28 -6.46
CA THR A 60 -1.23 -1.27 -6.84
C THR A 60 -1.12 -2.31 -5.74
N ILE A 61 -1.14 -3.58 -6.11
CA ILE A 61 -0.97 -4.70 -5.17
C ILE A 61 0.46 -4.68 -4.66
N VAL A 62 0.64 -4.55 -3.35
CA VAL A 62 1.96 -4.59 -2.70
C VAL A 62 2.27 -6.01 -2.23
N THR A 63 1.30 -6.64 -1.56
CA THR A 63 1.37 -8.02 -1.08
C THR A 63 -0.04 -8.57 -0.89
N PHE A 64 -0.16 -9.88 -0.72
CA PHE A 64 -1.43 -10.57 -0.48
C PHE A 64 -1.21 -11.83 0.35
N GLY A 65 -2.24 -12.23 1.11
CA GLY A 65 -2.17 -13.39 1.99
C GLY A 65 -3.25 -13.36 3.06
N ASP A 66 -2.96 -13.98 4.20
CA ASP A 66 -3.82 -13.93 5.37
C ASP A 66 -3.71 -12.59 6.09
N MET A 67 -4.74 -12.25 6.87
CA MET A 67 -4.81 -10.95 7.56
C MET A 67 -3.56 -10.67 8.39
N LYS A 68 -3.00 -11.69 9.06
CA LYS A 68 -1.82 -11.57 9.90
C LYS A 68 -0.58 -11.22 9.08
N ASP A 69 -0.34 -11.93 7.98
CA ASP A 69 0.82 -11.72 7.12
C ASP A 69 0.77 -10.35 6.45
N VAL A 70 -0.42 -9.98 5.97
CA VAL A 70 -0.66 -8.67 5.34
C VAL A 70 -0.48 -7.54 6.36
N SER A 71 -0.92 -7.73 7.61
CA SER A 71 -0.75 -6.74 8.68
C SER A 71 0.72 -6.59 9.09
N ASN A 72 1.46 -7.70 9.19
CA ASN A 72 2.90 -7.66 9.49
C ASN A 72 3.66 -6.91 8.39
N ALA A 73 3.40 -7.24 7.12
CA ALA A 73 4.02 -6.55 6.00
C ALA A 73 3.69 -5.05 5.97
N ALA A 74 2.45 -4.68 6.29
CA ALA A 74 2.07 -3.27 6.44
C ALA A 74 2.86 -2.58 7.57
N GLY A 75 3.02 -3.25 8.71
CA GLY A 75 3.83 -2.79 9.83
C GLY A 75 5.29 -2.53 9.44
N ASP A 76 5.93 -3.50 8.78
CA ASP A 76 7.32 -3.39 8.33
C ASP A 76 7.52 -2.20 7.37
N ILE A 77 6.56 -1.97 6.47
CA ILE A 77 6.60 -0.84 5.54
C ILE A 77 6.50 0.49 6.29
N ILE A 78 5.57 0.61 7.23
CA ILE A 78 5.39 1.82 8.04
C ILE A 78 6.66 2.10 8.86
N GLU A 79 7.19 1.09 9.55
CA GLU A 79 8.41 1.23 10.36
C GLU A 79 9.60 1.66 9.52
N LYS A 80 9.74 1.11 8.30
CA LYS A 80 10.81 1.48 7.37
C LYS A 80 10.68 2.94 6.92
N ILE A 81 9.46 3.40 6.62
CA ILE A 81 9.20 4.80 6.25
C ILE A 81 9.52 5.73 7.43
N GLU A 82 9.10 5.39 8.65
CA GLU A 82 9.38 6.17 9.84
C GLU A 82 10.88 6.25 10.15
N SER A 83 11.59 5.14 10.03
CA SER A 83 13.03 5.07 10.24
C SER A 83 13.78 5.96 9.25
N GLN A 84 13.41 5.92 7.97
CA GLN A 84 13.97 6.83 6.96
C GLN A 84 13.67 8.30 7.27
N ARG A 85 12.45 8.62 7.72
CA ARG A 85 12.08 9.97 8.15
C ARG A 85 12.91 10.44 9.35
N ARG A 86 13.19 9.56 10.32
CA ARG A 86 14.05 9.87 11.48
C ARG A 86 15.49 10.17 11.04
N ILE A 87 16.03 9.38 10.12
CA ILE A 87 17.37 9.63 9.55
C ILE A 87 17.38 11.00 8.85
N TRP A 88 16.42 11.26 7.96
CA TRP A 88 16.30 12.55 7.27
C TRP A 88 16.19 13.75 8.23
N ARG A 89 15.40 13.64 9.31
CA ARG A 89 15.31 14.69 10.34
C ARG A 89 16.62 14.91 11.09
N LYS A 90 17.38 13.85 11.38
CA LYS A 90 18.69 13.96 12.05
C LYS A 90 19.76 14.55 11.13
N SER A 91 19.64 14.34 9.82
CA SER A 91 20.58 14.85 8.81
C SER A 91 20.37 16.32 8.44
N GLN A 92 19.31 16.98 8.92
CA GLN A 92 19.11 18.42 8.68
C GLN A 92 20.08 19.25 9.55
N PRO A 93 21.00 20.03 8.96
CA PRO A 93 21.79 20.96 9.74
C PRO A 93 20.86 21.98 10.38
N ARG A 94 20.99 22.20 11.70
CA ARG A 94 20.37 23.34 12.37
C ARG A 94 20.87 24.61 11.69
N ILE A 95 20.07 25.20 10.82
CA ILE A 95 20.32 26.54 10.28
C ILE A 95 20.18 27.50 11.47
N ARG A 96 21.28 27.74 12.18
CA ARG A 96 21.38 28.85 13.13
C ARG A 96 21.26 30.11 12.29
N ARG A 97 20.07 30.73 12.30
CA ARG A 97 19.89 32.11 11.86
C ARG A 97 20.90 32.94 12.69
N LYS A 98 22.00 33.35 12.06
CA LYS A 98 22.85 34.39 12.62
C LYS A 98 22.01 35.66 12.62
N SER A 99 21.49 36.02 13.79
CA SER A 99 21.01 37.37 14.05
C SER A 99 22.14 38.34 13.73
N GLN A 100 21.97 39.17 12.70
CA GLN A 100 22.89 40.27 12.43
C GLN A 100 22.86 41.22 13.64
N PRO A 101 24.01 41.64 14.18
CA PRO A 101 24.04 42.75 15.12
C PRO A 101 23.71 44.03 14.35
N ARG A 102 22.69 44.77 14.82
CA ARG A 102 22.51 46.17 14.45
C ARG A 102 23.56 46.99 15.20
N VAL A 103 24.53 47.54 14.46
CA VAL A 103 25.27 48.75 14.84
C VAL A 103 25.50 49.56 13.58
#